data_AF-A0A8T5RWU7-F1
#
_entry.id   AF-A0A8T5RWU7-F1
#
_cell.length_a   1.000
_cell.length_b   1.000
_cell.length_c   1.000
_cell.angle_alpha   90.00
_cell.angle_beta   90.00
_cell.angle_gamma   90.00
#
_symmetry.space_group_name_H-M   'P 1'
#
loop_
_entity.id
_entity.type
_entity.pdbx_description
1 polymer ?
#
loop_
_entity_poly.entity_id
_entity_poly.type
_entity_poly.pdbx_seq_one_letter_code
_entity_poly.pdbx_strand_id
1 'polypeptide(L)'
;GKGTLNGALTPLFHVGTAPKFFLNIFKNESPLEFMYRWAVGFYSPDKITPFQTYCQNAAEVIWRGIKDAPECGIDIHITHDIFLIALKYGWFGLPPDQEWVPFLGGIAFILTENEIELFDKDRFLSIPNPYWWKNKISK
;
A
#
# COMPACT_ATOMS: atom_id res chain seq x y z
N GLY A 1 12.10 2.23 23.78
CA GLY A 1 12.17 3.08 22.57
C GLY A 1 11.37 4.35 22.80
N LYS A 2 11.72 5.45 22.13
CA LYS A 2 10.86 6.64 22.04
C LYS A 2 9.87 6.40 20.88
N GLY A 3 8.59 6.67 21.10
CA GLY A 3 7.55 6.58 20.06
C GLY A 3 7.01 7.97 19.73
N THR A 4 6.75 8.22 18.45
CA THR A 4 6.17 9.48 17.96
C THR A 4 4.92 9.16 17.15
N LEU A 5 3.82 9.87 17.42
CA LEU A 5 2.60 9.77 16.61
C LEU A 5 2.62 10.86 15.54
N ASN A 6 2.80 10.47 14.27
CA ASN A 6 2.95 11.39 13.14
C ASN A 6 1.62 11.80 12.48
N GLY A 7 0.48 11.46 13.10
CA GLY A 7 -0.85 11.84 12.61
C GLY A 7 -1.32 11.00 11.41
N ALA A 8 -2.34 11.51 10.70
CA ALA A 8 -3.01 10.80 9.63
C ALA A 8 -2.32 11.00 8.27
N LEU A 9 -2.04 9.91 7.56
CA LEU A 9 -1.45 9.91 6.23
C LEU A 9 -2.53 9.61 5.18
N THR A 10 -3.10 10.66 4.58
CA THR A 10 -4.26 10.57 3.68
C THR A 10 -4.14 9.48 2.60
N PRO A 11 -3.02 9.35 1.87
CA PRO A 11 -2.91 8.32 0.83
C PRO A 11 -2.91 6.89 1.34
N LEU A 12 -2.81 6.65 2.65
CA LEU A 12 -2.89 5.30 3.20
C LEU A 12 -4.33 4.84 3.42
N PHE A 13 -5.30 5.74 3.59
CA PHE A 13 -6.68 5.38 3.91
C PHE A 13 -7.75 6.07 3.02
N HIS A 14 -7.32 6.87 2.04
CA HIS A 14 -8.20 7.63 1.17
C HIS A 14 -7.70 7.64 -0.27
N VAL A 15 -8.59 7.29 -1.20
CA VAL A 15 -8.23 7.10 -2.62
C VAL A 15 -9.20 7.78 -3.58
N GLY A 16 -10.01 8.72 -3.10
CA GLY A 16 -10.99 9.40 -3.96
C GLY A 16 -12.15 10.03 -3.21
N THR A 17 -12.87 10.88 -3.92
CA THR A 17 -13.66 11.98 -3.33
C THR A 17 -15.15 11.68 -3.11
N ALA A 18 -15.64 10.49 -3.47
CA ALA A 18 -17.07 10.17 -3.42
C ALA A 18 -17.42 9.14 -2.32
N PRO A 19 -17.97 9.57 -1.17
CA PRO A 19 -18.42 8.66 -0.10
C PRO A 19 -19.39 7.57 -0.57
N LYS A 20 -20.19 7.86 -1.61
CA LYS A 20 -21.17 6.93 -2.20
C LYS A 20 -20.56 5.96 -3.21
N PHE A 21 -19.35 6.22 -3.71
CA PHE A 21 -18.72 5.39 -4.73
C PHE A 21 -18.35 4.02 -4.17
N PHE A 22 -17.66 3.98 -3.04
CA PHE A 22 -17.31 2.73 -2.34
C PHE A 22 -18.55 1.96 -1.89
N LEU A 23 -19.54 2.65 -1.31
CA LEU A 23 -20.80 2.02 -0.89
C LEU A 23 -21.56 1.36 -2.05
N ASN A 24 -21.53 1.95 -3.24
CA ASN A 24 -22.19 1.39 -4.42
C ASN A 24 -21.38 0.24 -5.03
N ILE A 25 -20.05 0.31 -5.02
CA ILE A 25 -19.19 -0.76 -5.49
C ILE A 25 -19.34 -1.99 -4.61
N PHE A 26 -19.20 -1.86 -3.29
CA PHE A 26 -19.29 -3.01 -2.39
C PHE A 26 -20.70 -3.64 -2.30
N LYS A 27 -21.73 -2.96 -2.81
CA LYS A 27 -23.07 -3.55 -2.99
C LYS A 27 -23.19 -4.43 -4.23
N ASN A 28 -22.42 -4.13 -5.28
CA ASN A 28 -22.62 -4.69 -6.62
C ASN A 28 -21.45 -5.57 -7.08
N GLU A 29 -20.30 -5.46 -6.44
CA GLU A 29 -19.06 -6.11 -6.85
C GLU A 29 -18.40 -6.77 -5.63
N SER A 30 -17.78 -7.93 -5.84
CA SER A 30 -16.92 -8.50 -4.80
C SER A 30 -15.67 -7.63 -4.59
N PRO A 31 -15.07 -7.63 -3.39
CA PRO A 31 -13.84 -6.86 -3.17
C PRO A 31 -12.71 -7.24 -4.13
N LEU A 32 -12.61 -8.52 -4.51
CA LEU A 32 -11.62 -8.99 -5.48
C LEU A 32 -11.88 -8.46 -6.89
N GLU A 33 -13.15 -8.45 -7.31
CA GLU A 33 -13.54 -7.89 -8.61
C GLU A 33 -13.24 -6.38 -8.66
N PHE A 34 -13.56 -5.65 -7.59
CA PHE A 34 -13.19 -4.25 -7.45
C PHE A 34 -11.68 -4.06 -7.60
N MET A 35 -10.86 -4.88 -6.91
CA MET A 35 -9.41 -4.77 -6.96
C MET A 35 -8.85 -4.93 -8.37
N TYR A 36 -9.28 -5.95 -9.11
CA TYR A 36 -8.82 -6.14 -10.48
C TYR A 36 -9.31 -5.04 -11.43
N ARG A 37 -10.58 -4.63 -11.33
CA ARG A 37 -11.13 -3.51 -12.11
C ARG A 37 -10.38 -2.22 -11.84
N TRP A 38 -10.05 -1.95 -10.58
CA TRP A 38 -9.29 -0.78 -10.21
C TRP A 38 -7.87 -0.82 -10.77
N ALA A 39 -7.18 -1.97 -10.65
CA ALA A 39 -5.83 -2.15 -11.16
C ALA A 39 -5.71 -1.96 -12.67
N VAL A 40 -6.72 -2.35 -13.45
CA VAL A 40 -6.74 -2.15 -14.92
C VAL A 40 -7.31 -0.79 -15.35
N GLY A 41 -7.63 0.10 -14.41
CA GLY A 41 -8.11 1.45 -14.72
C GLY A 41 -9.56 1.52 -15.21
N PHE A 42 -10.40 0.56 -14.82
CA PHE A 42 -11.81 0.49 -15.24
C PHE A 42 -12.65 1.70 -14.77
N TYR A 43 -12.34 2.24 -13.59
CA TYR A 43 -13.09 3.35 -13.01
C TYR A 43 -12.57 4.71 -13.46
N SER A 44 -13.47 5.68 -13.63
CA SER A 44 -13.09 7.05 -13.96
C SER A 44 -12.18 7.68 -12.88
N PRO A 45 -11.08 8.36 -13.27
CA PRO A 45 -10.22 9.13 -12.37
C PRO A 45 -10.95 10.19 -11.54
N ASP A 46 -12.10 10.68 -12.02
CA ASP A 46 -12.93 11.65 -11.28
C ASP A 46 -13.62 11.04 -10.05
N LYS A 47 -13.71 9.70 -10.01
CA LYS A 47 -14.39 8.95 -8.94
C LYS A 47 -13.41 8.32 -7.97
N ILE A 48 -12.29 7.82 -8.48
CA ILE A 48 -11.25 7.15 -7.72
C ILE A 48 -9.88 7.45 -8.33
N THR A 49 -8.91 7.70 -7.46
CA THR A 49 -7.51 7.82 -7.85
C THR A 49 -7.08 6.56 -8.60
N PRO A 50 -6.44 6.67 -9.78
CA PRO A 50 -5.93 5.51 -10.51
C PRO A 50 -5.04 4.64 -9.61
N PHE A 51 -5.18 3.32 -9.72
CA PHE A 51 -4.52 2.36 -8.83
C PHE A 51 -3.01 2.59 -8.71
N GLN A 52 -2.34 2.79 -9.84
CA GLN A 52 -0.91 3.04 -9.86
C GLN A 52 -0.54 4.36 -9.17
N THR A 53 -1.29 5.42 -9.44
CA THR A 53 -1.11 6.72 -8.78
C THR A 53 -1.30 6.62 -7.27
N TYR A 54 -2.30 5.85 -6.83
CA TYR A 54 -2.51 5.56 -5.42
C TYR A 54 -1.28 4.87 -4.80
N CYS A 55 -0.80 3.79 -5.41
CA CYS A 55 0.36 3.03 -4.90
C CYS A 55 1.62 3.90 -4.81
N GLN A 56 1.86 4.74 -5.82
CA GLN A 56 2.99 5.66 -5.87
C GLN A 56 2.88 6.77 -4.81
N ASN A 57 1.69 7.35 -4.64
CA ASN A 57 1.45 8.38 -3.62
C ASN A 57 1.65 7.82 -2.21
N ALA A 58 1.16 6.61 -1.95
CA ALA A 58 1.34 5.93 -0.67
C ALA A 58 2.84 5.70 -0.38
N ALA A 59 3.59 5.18 -1.36
CA ALA A 59 5.03 4.98 -1.21
C ALA A 59 5.78 6.31 -0.99
N GLU A 60 5.39 7.37 -1.71
CA GLU A 60 6.00 8.70 -1.53
C GLU A 60 5.83 9.27 -0.14
N VAL A 61 4.65 9.10 0.45
CA VAL A 61 4.42 9.56 1.83
C VAL A 61 5.30 8.80 2.82
N ILE A 62 5.43 7.48 2.68
CA ILE A 62 6.29 6.66 3.54
C ILE A 62 7.76 7.08 3.38
N TRP A 63 8.25 7.22 2.15
CA TRP A 63 9.65 7.61 1.91
C TRP A 63 10.02 8.98 2.47
N ARG A 64 9.09 9.94 2.41
CA ARG A 64 9.34 11.27 3.02
C ARG A 64 9.55 11.15 4.53
N GLY A 65 8.85 10.23 5.20
CA GLY A 65 9.04 9.95 6.62
C GLY A 65 10.39 9.28 6.92
N ILE A 66 10.84 8.38 6.04
CA ILE A 66 12.09 7.61 6.25
C ILE A 66 13.34 8.51 6.26
N LYS A 67 13.35 9.62 5.50
CA LYS A 67 14.53 10.51 5.43
C LYS A 67 14.98 11.05 6.79
N ASP A 68 14.04 11.29 7.68
CA ASP A 68 14.29 11.83 9.02
C ASP A 68 14.12 10.75 10.10
N ALA A 69 13.96 9.48 9.70
CA ALA A 69 13.76 8.38 10.62
C ALA A 69 15.06 8.05 11.39
N PRO A 70 14.95 7.70 12.69
CA PRO A 70 16.11 7.27 13.45
C PRO A 70 16.69 5.98 12.88
N GLU A 71 18.01 5.82 13.01
CA GLU A 71 18.69 4.56 12.70
C GLU A 71 18.06 3.42 13.51
N CYS A 72 17.80 2.28 12.85
CA CYS A 72 17.09 1.14 13.42
C CYS A 72 15.66 1.46 13.93
N GLY A 73 14.98 2.43 13.31
CA GLY A 73 13.58 2.75 13.57
C GLY A 73 12.59 1.72 13.00
N ILE A 74 11.39 1.65 13.60
CA ILE A 74 10.24 0.92 13.07
C ILE A 74 9.11 1.92 12.85
N ASP A 75 8.67 2.06 11.60
CA ASP A 75 7.51 2.85 11.23
C ASP A 75 6.28 1.96 11.07
N ILE A 76 5.22 2.26 11.82
CA ILE A 76 3.97 1.51 11.80
C ILE A 76 2.89 2.38 11.14
N HIS A 77 2.31 1.83 10.08
CA HIS A 77 1.21 2.45 9.34
C HIS A 77 -0.05 1.60 9.46
N ILE A 78 -1.17 2.23 9.78
CA ILE A 78 -2.46 1.56 9.94
C ILE A 78 -3.37 1.96 8.78
N THR A 79 -3.99 0.98 8.14
CA THR A 79 -4.96 1.17 7.05
C THR A 79 -6.06 0.10 7.08
N HIS A 80 -7.01 0.18 6.14
CA HIS A 80 -8.04 -0.83 5.92
C HIS A 80 -7.53 -1.98 5.05
N ASP A 81 -8.15 -3.14 5.20
CA ASP A 81 -7.83 -4.38 4.50
C ASP A 81 -7.75 -4.22 2.98
N ILE A 82 -8.72 -3.54 2.36
CA ILE A 82 -8.74 -3.32 0.91
C ILE A 82 -7.53 -2.52 0.42
N PHE A 83 -7.08 -1.55 1.22
CA PHE A 83 -5.91 -0.73 0.92
C PHE A 83 -4.63 -1.52 1.15
N LEU A 84 -4.55 -2.31 2.23
CA LEU A 84 -3.42 -3.20 2.44
C LEU A 84 -3.27 -4.20 1.28
N ILE A 85 -4.37 -4.77 0.78
CA ILE A 85 -4.36 -5.66 -0.39
C ILE A 85 -3.92 -4.91 -1.65
N ALA A 86 -4.41 -3.68 -1.85
CA ALA A 86 -3.98 -2.83 -2.95
C ALA A 86 -2.49 -2.55 -2.93
N LEU A 87 -1.93 -2.23 -1.76
CA LEU A 87 -0.50 -2.00 -1.58
C LEU A 87 0.29 -3.29 -1.76
N LYS A 88 -0.20 -4.44 -1.26
CA LYS A 88 0.45 -5.75 -1.48
C LYS A 88 0.58 -6.07 -2.97
N TYR A 89 -0.48 -5.85 -3.71
CA TYR A 89 -0.49 -6.10 -5.15
C TYR A 89 0.35 -5.06 -5.90
N GLY A 90 0.17 -3.78 -5.58
CA GLY A 90 0.85 -2.69 -6.28
C GLY A 90 2.34 -2.59 -6.02
N TRP A 91 2.79 -2.92 -4.80
CA TRP A 91 4.21 -2.82 -4.41
C TRP A 91 4.97 -4.12 -4.60
N PHE A 92 4.33 -5.27 -4.34
CA PHE A 92 5.04 -6.55 -4.31
C PHE A 92 4.59 -7.53 -5.39
N GLY A 93 3.58 -7.18 -6.19
CA GLY A 93 3.02 -8.07 -7.21
C GLY A 93 2.26 -9.26 -6.61
N LEU A 94 1.93 -9.23 -5.31
CA LEU A 94 1.19 -10.30 -4.64
C LEU A 94 -0.29 -10.22 -5.01
N PRO A 95 -0.85 -11.22 -5.71
CA PRO A 95 -2.19 -11.11 -6.25
C PRO A 95 -3.25 -11.17 -5.14
N PRO A 96 -4.37 -10.43 -5.29
CA PRO A 96 -5.37 -10.26 -4.24
C PRO A 96 -6.23 -11.50 -3.96
N ASP A 97 -6.20 -12.50 -4.85
CA ASP A 97 -6.95 -13.76 -4.76
C ASP A 97 -6.27 -14.81 -3.87
N GLN A 98 -4.98 -14.65 -3.57
CA GLN A 98 -4.20 -15.69 -2.92
C GLN A 98 -4.40 -15.80 -1.42
N GLU A 99 -5.10 -14.86 -0.75
CA GLU A 99 -5.66 -14.97 0.63
C GLU A 99 -5.87 -13.54 1.22
N TRP A 100 -7.07 -13.27 1.75
CA TRP A 100 -7.41 -11.98 2.39
C TRP A 100 -6.58 -11.68 3.64
N VAL A 101 -6.49 -10.40 4.04
CA VAL A 101 -5.78 -9.99 5.25
C VAL A 101 -6.63 -10.39 6.48
N PRO A 102 -6.08 -11.13 7.46
CA PRO A 102 -6.81 -11.46 8.68
C PRO A 102 -7.06 -10.22 9.56
N PHE A 103 -7.92 -10.36 10.57
CA PHE A 103 -8.14 -9.29 11.54
C PHE A 103 -6.82 -8.90 12.23
N LEU A 104 -6.50 -7.60 12.25
CA LEU A 104 -5.20 -7.06 12.70
C LEU A 104 -3.98 -7.65 11.96
N GLY A 105 -4.21 -8.23 10.79
CA GLY A 105 -3.15 -8.67 9.89
C GLY A 105 -2.44 -7.49 9.23
N GLY A 106 -1.21 -7.75 8.81
CA GLY A 106 -0.34 -6.76 8.21
C GLY A 106 0.78 -7.42 7.44
N ILE A 107 1.69 -6.59 6.97
CA ILE A 107 2.96 -6.98 6.39
C ILE A 107 4.05 -6.12 7.03
N ALA A 108 5.27 -6.63 7.04
CA ALA A 108 6.45 -5.84 7.39
C ALA A 108 7.44 -5.93 6.22
N PHE A 109 8.15 -4.85 5.93
CA PHE A 109 9.17 -4.89 4.89
C PHE A 109 10.33 -3.95 5.21
N ILE A 110 11.49 -4.27 4.63
CA ILE A 110 12.70 -3.46 4.68
C ILE A 110 13.06 -3.09 3.25
N LEU A 111 13.41 -1.81 3.05
CA LEU A 111 13.90 -1.32 1.77
C LEU A 111 15.42 -1.45 1.73
N THR A 112 15.93 -2.20 0.76
CA THR A 112 17.37 -2.31 0.49
C THR A 112 17.71 -1.58 -0.82
N GLU A 113 18.99 -1.58 -1.20
CA GLU A 113 19.45 -0.94 -2.44
C GLU A 113 18.85 -1.58 -3.70
N ASN A 114 18.64 -2.90 -3.69
CA ASN A 114 18.28 -3.66 -4.90
C ASN A 114 16.90 -4.33 -4.83
N GLU A 115 16.40 -4.56 -3.62
CA GLU A 115 15.20 -5.35 -3.37
C GLU A 115 14.43 -4.87 -2.13
N ILE A 116 13.19 -5.29 -2.05
CA ILE A 116 12.36 -5.17 -0.86
C ILE A 116 12.31 -6.54 -0.19
N GLU A 117 12.80 -6.60 1.05
CA GLU A 117 12.64 -7.78 1.90
C GLU A 117 11.27 -7.69 2.57
N LEU A 118 10.34 -8.57 2.20
CA LEU A 118 8.96 -8.59 2.68
C LEU A 118 8.76 -9.78 3.62
N PHE A 119 8.19 -9.50 4.80
CA PHE A 119 7.62 -10.49 5.70
C PHE A 119 6.08 -10.45 5.61
N ASP A 120 5.51 -11.54 5.08
CA ASP A 120 4.06 -11.73 4.93
C ASP A 120 3.73 -13.18 5.30
N LYS A 121 2.81 -13.38 6.25
CA LYS A 121 2.31 -14.72 6.67
C LYS A 121 3.40 -15.74 6.95
N ASP A 122 4.31 -15.38 7.85
CA ASP A 122 5.42 -16.24 8.29
C ASP A 122 6.39 -16.63 7.17
N ARG A 123 6.41 -15.88 6.07
CA ARG A 123 7.33 -16.07 4.94
C ARG A 123 8.14 -14.80 4.71
N PHE A 124 9.41 -15.01 4.39
CA PHE A 124 10.29 -13.98 3.85
C PHE A 124 10.33 -14.10 2.33
N LEU A 125 10.07 -12.98 1.66
CA LEU A 125 10.12 -12.86 0.21
C LEU A 125 11.11 -11.74 -0.13
N SER A 126 12.03 -12.00 -1.05
CA SER A 126 12.75 -10.92 -1.73
C SER A 126 11.99 -10.54 -2.99
N ILE A 127 11.64 -9.26 -3.09
CA ILE A 127 10.90 -8.70 -4.22
C ILE A 127 11.75 -7.65 -4.91
N PRO A 128 11.96 -7.71 -6.24
CA PRO A 128 12.66 -6.66 -6.96
C PRO A 128 11.97 -5.29 -6.77
N ASN A 129 12.77 -4.23 -6.67
CA ASN A 129 12.22 -2.88 -6.58
C ASN A 129 11.30 -2.58 -7.79
N PRO A 130 10.07 -2.08 -7.57
CA PRO A 130 9.20 -1.66 -8.66
C PRO A 130 9.89 -0.64 -9.57
N TYR A 131 9.60 -0.65 -10.88
CA TYR A 131 10.29 0.24 -11.82
C TYR A 131 10.11 1.75 -11.52
N TRP A 132 9.02 2.10 -10.82
CA TRP A 132 8.69 3.46 -10.39
C TRP A 132 9.22 3.77 -8.97
N TRP A 133 9.88 2.83 -8.33
CA TRP A 133 10.48 2.96 -7.01
C TRP A 133 11.69 3.90 -7.08
N LYS A 134 11.74 4.92 -6.22
CA LYS A 134 12.84 5.91 -6.24
C LYS A 134 14.10 5.25 -5.63
N ASN A 135 15.00 4.74 -6.46
CA ASN A 135 16.31 4.20 -6.07
C ASN A 135 17.29 5.30 -5.59
N LYS A 136 16.92 6.05 -4.55
CA LYS A 136 17.84 6.97 -3.87
C LYS A 136 17.68 6.87 -2.37
N ILE A 137 18.05 5.71 -1.83
CA ILE A 137 18.81 5.70 -0.58
C ILE A 137 20.26 5.97 -1.00
N SER A 138 20.56 7.19 -1.45
CA SER A 138 21.96 7.61 -1.54
C SER A 138 22.37 7.93 -0.11
N LYS A 139 23.35 7.18 0.41
CA LYS A 139 24.14 7.58 1.57
C LYS A 139 24.62 9.03 1.44
#